data_AF-A0A1I6VRN7-F1
#
_entry.id   AF-A0A1I6VRN7-F1
#
_cell.length_a   1.000
_cell.length_b   1.000
_cell.length_c   1.000
_cell.angle_alpha   90.00
_cell.angle_beta   90.00
_cell.angle_gamma   90.00
#
_symmetry.space_group_name_H-M   'P 1'
#
loop_
_entity.id
_entity.type
_entity.pdbx_description
1 polymer ?
#
loop_
_entity_poly.entity_id
_entity_poly.type
_entity_poly.pdbx_seq_one_letter_code
_entity_poly.pdbx_strand_id
1 'polypeptide(L)'
;MFSVLLSDLAVLFKYKTGKSYEPEVLSNGDTIKQLLARSRHLLFKHPSRWTESQKHRAELLFIRFPKLRQAYDLGIALGDIFTKCKDKTLAFTKLGLWHNKVENAGIISFESVAKSIAAHHPEILHYFDNRSTNASAESFNAKLKAFRSVFRGVRDTTFFLYRVMKLYA
;
A
#
# COMPACT_ATOMS: atom_id res chain seq x y z
N MET A 1 -15.78 -6.44 -1.89
CA MET A 1 -15.84 -6.85 -3.32
C MET A 1 -15.52 -8.33 -3.52
N PHE A 2 -14.37 -8.86 -3.10
CA PHE A 2 -14.03 -10.30 -3.27
C PHE A 2 -14.88 -11.30 -2.45
N SER A 3 -15.42 -10.91 -1.29
CA SER A 3 -16.26 -11.79 -0.46
C SER A 3 -17.60 -12.16 -1.11
N VAL A 4 -18.14 -11.27 -1.94
CA VAL A 4 -19.47 -11.40 -2.55
C VAL A 4 -19.42 -12.34 -3.76
N LEU A 5 -18.41 -12.18 -4.62
CA LEU A 5 -18.22 -13.01 -5.82
C LEU A 5 -18.10 -14.51 -5.51
N LEU A 6 -17.48 -14.85 -4.39
CA LEU A 6 -17.27 -16.25 -4.01
C LEU A 6 -18.39 -16.83 -3.14
N SER A 7 -19.33 -16.02 -2.62
CA SER A 7 -20.60 -16.55 -2.10
C SER A 7 -21.54 -16.90 -3.26
N ASP A 8 -21.55 -16.06 -4.30
CA ASP A 8 -22.41 -16.27 -5.48
C ASP A 8 -22.00 -17.54 -6.24
N LEU A 9 -20.70 -17.83 -6.35
CA LEU A 9 -20.20 -19.07 -6.95
C LEU A 9 -20.66 -20.34 -6.21
N ALA A 10 -20.69 -20.32 -4.88
CA ALA A 10 -21.13 -21.48 -4.09
C ALA A 10 -22.63 -21.73 -4.23
N VAL A 11 -23.42 -20.65 -4.30
CA VAL A 11 -24.86 -20.71 -4.56
C VAL A 11 -25.13 -21.25 -5.96
N LEU A 12 -24.47 -20.70 -6.99
CA LEU A 12 -24.62 -21.14 -8.39
C LEU A 12 -24.19 -22.60 -8.60
N PHE A 13 -23.12 -23.06 -7.94
CA PHE A 13 -22.67 -24.45 -8.02
C PHE A 13 -23.70 -25.42 -7.45
N LYS A 14 -24.29 -25.08 -6.29
CA LYS A 14 -25.36 -25.89 -5.68
C LYS A 14 -26.60 -25.95 -6.56
N TYR A 15 -27.00 -24.82 -7.15
CA TYR A 15 -28.12 -24.76 -8.09
C TYR A 15 -27.90 -25.63 -9.34
N LYS A 16 -26.68 -25.71 -9.87
CA LYS A 16 -26.38 -26.50 -11.07
C LYS A 16 -26.17 -27.99 -10.83
N THR A 17 -25.61 -28.38 -9.69
CA THR A 17 -25.11 -29.76 -9.48
C THR A 17 -25.88 -30.52 -8.41
N GLY A 18 -26.73 -29.85 -7.62
CA GLY A 18 -27.41 -30.43 -6.46
C GLY A 18 -26.48 -30.75 -5.28
N LYS A 19 -25.16 -30.58 -5.43
CA LYS A 19 -24.15 -30.86 -4.41
C LYS A 19 -23.68 -29.58 -3.73
N SER A 20 -23.28 -29.71 -2.45
CA SER A 20 -22.62 -28.63 -1.73
C SER A 20 -21.27 -28.31 -2.38
N TYR A 21 -20.94 -27.02 -2.48
CA TYR A 21 -19.65 -26.57 -3.00
C TYR A 21 -18.55 -26.85 -1.97
N GLU A 22 -17.57 -27.67 -2.34
CA GLU A 22 -16.36 -27.90 -1.55
C GLU A 22 -15.24 -27.00 -2.10
N PRO A 23 -14.69 -26.07 -1.28
CA PRO A 23 -13.65 -25.17 -1.76
C PRO A 23 -12.32 -25.92 -1.95
N GLU A 24 -11.57 -25.53 -2.98
CA GLU A 24 -10.18 -25.99 -3.16
C GLU A 24 -9.35 -25.64 -1.92
N VAL A 25 -8.68 -26.64 -1.35
CA VAL A 25 -7.73 -26.50 -0.24
C VAL A 25 -6.31 -26.57 -0.78
N LEU A 26 -5.49 -25.59 -0.41
CA LEU A 26 -4.11 -25.45 -0.87
C LEU A 26 -3.14 -26.24 0.00
N SER A 27 -1.88 -26.36 -0.43
CA SER A 27 -0.82 -27.08 0.31
C SER A 27 -0.59 -26.54 1.72
N ASN A 28 -0.93 -25.27 1.97
CA ASN A 28 -0.83 -24.64 3.28
C ASN A 28 -2.11 -24.75 4.14
N GLY A 29 -3.11 -25.53 3.68
CA GLY A 29 -4.40 -25.72 4.35
C GLY A 29 -5.38 -24.55 4.19
N ASP A 30 -5.02 -23.47 3.49
CA ASP A 30 -5.93 -22.37 3.22
C ASP A 30 -6.84 -22.69 2.02
N THR A 31 -8.10 -22.28 2.08
CA THR A 31 -8.92 -22.07 0.88
C THR A 31 -8.49 -20.80 0.14
N ILE A 32 -8.90 -20.62 -1.12
CA ILE A 32 -8.58 -19.38 -1.88
C ILE A 32 -9.05 -18.10 -1.14
N LYS A 33 -10.24 -18.14 -0.50
CA LYS A 33 -10.74 -17.02 0.33
C LYS A 33 -9.81 -16.71 1.48
N GLN A 34 -9.40 -17.75 2.21
CA GLN A 34 -8.52 -17.62 3.37
C GLN A 34 -7.13 -17.15 2.94
N LEU A 35 -6.62 -17.64 1.81
CA LEU A 35 -5.36 -17.20 1.23
C LEU A 35 -5.36 -15.68 1.01
N LEU A 36 -6.39 -15.14 0.34
CA LEU A 36 -6.51 -13.70 0.09
C LEU A 36 -6.62 -12.89 1.38
N ALA A 37 -7.48 -13.32 2.31
CA ALA A 37 -7.71 -12.61 3.56
C ALA A 37 -6.44 -12.59 4.44
N ARG A 38 -5.78 -13.74 4.60
CA ARG A 38 -4.58 -13.89 5.44
C ARG A 38 -3.32 -13.29 4.81
N SER A 39 -3.29 -13.16 3.48
CA SER A 39 -2.17 -12.50 2.78
C SER A 39 -2.22 -10.98 2.82
N ARG A 40 -3.33 -10.35 3.23
CA ARG A 40 -3.46 -8.88 3.19
C ARG A 40 -2.26 -8.15 3.81
N HIS A 41 -1.82 -8.59 4.98
CA HIS A 41 -0.75 -7.88 5.71
C HIS A 41 0.65 -8.12 5.16
N LEU A 42 0.92 -9.26 4.49
CA LEU A 42 2.26 -9.52 3.93
C LEU A 42 2.52 -8.68 2.68
N LEU A 43 1.47 -8.31 1.94
CA LEU A 43 1.54 -7.44 0.76
C LEU A 43 2.04 -6.01 1.07
N PHE A 44 2.06 -5.60 2.34
CA PHE A 44 2.57 -4.29 2.78
C PHE A 44 3.96 -4.38 3.42
N LYS A 45 4.61 -5.54 3.38
CA LYS A 45 5.93 -5.78 3.99
C LYS A 45 6.94 -6.11 2.90
N HIS A 46 8.16 -5.59 3.04
CA HIS A 46 9.27 -5.99 2.18
C HIS A 46 9.56 -7.51 2.33
N PRO A 47 9.91 -8.25 1.24
CA PRO A 47 10.09 -9.70 1.29
C PRO A 47 11.12 -10.18 2.31
N SER A 48 12.16 -9.37 2.56
CA SER A 48 13.19 -9.65 3.58
C SER A 48 12.65 -9.75 5.01
N ARG A 49 11.43 -9.26 5.27
CA ARG A 49 10.78 -9.27 6.58
C ARG A 49 9.69 -10.34 6.69
N TRP A 50 9.55 -11.19 5.68
CA TRP A 50 8.59 -12.28 5.71
C TRP A 50 9.11 -13.45 6.54
N THR A 51 8.22 -13.99 7.38
CA THR A 51 8.40 -15.33 7.98
C THR A 51 8.29 -16.41 6.90
N GLU A 52 8.80 -17.61 7.16
CA GLU A 52 8.68 -18.76 6.24
C GLU A 52 7.21 -19.05 5.86
N SER A 53 6.29 -18.97 6.83
CA SER A 53 4.86 -19.12 6.57
C SER A 53 4.29 -18.06 5.63
N GLN A 54 4.83 -16.83 5.66
CA GLN A 54 4.44 -15.74 4.78
C GLN A 54 5.04 -15.91 3.39
N LYS A 55 6.29 -16.40 3.29
CA LYS A 55 6.92 -16.71 2.00
C LYS A 55 6.14 -17.80 1.26
N HIS A 56 5.85 -18.92 1.92
CA HIS A 56 5.05 -20.00 1.32
C HIS A 56 3.66 -19.51 0.90
N ARG A 57 3.02 -18.68 1.72
CA ARG A 57 1.73 -18.07 1.37
C ARG A 57 1.83 -17.12 0.17
N ALA A 58 2.89 -16.32 0.10
CA ALA A 58 3.13 -15.40 -1.01
C ALA A 58 3.37 -16.17 -2.32
N GLU A 59 4.09 -17.30 -2.29
CA GLU A 59 4.27 -18.18 -3.45
C GLU A 59 2.92 -18.65 -4.00
N LEU A 60 2.08 -19.24 -3.13
CA LEU A 60 0.74 -19.71 -3.52
C LEU A 60 -0.13 -18.57 -4.06
N LEU A 61 -0.07 -17.40 -3.42
CA LEU A 61 -0.82 -16.21 -3.83
C LEU A 61 -0.38 -15.72 -5.21
N PHE A 62 0.92 -15.57 -5.43
CA PHE A 62 1.43 -14.96 -6.64
C PHE A 62 1.43 -15.88 -7.86
N ILE A 63 1.48 -17.19 -7.67
CA ILE A 63 1.23 -18.16 -8.74
C ILE A 63 -0.20 -17.99 -9.27
N ARG A 64 -1.18 -17.79 -8.37
CA ARG A 64 -2.60 -17.66 -8.75
C ARG A 64 -2.98 -16.26 -9.22
N PHE A 65 -2.34 -15.24 -8.67
CA PHE A 65 -2.63 -13.83 -8.96
C PHE A 65 -1.37 -13.12 -9.47
N PRO A 66 -0.91 -13.41 -10.71
CA PRO A 66 0.32 -12.83 -11.25
C PRO A 66 0.24 -11.30 -11.38
N LYS A 67 -0.94 -10.75 -11.66
CA LYS A 67 -1.15 -9.29 -11.69
C LYS A 67 -0.96 -8.65 -10.32
N LEU A 68 -1.37 -9.33 -9.25
CA LEU A 68 -1.14 -8.87 -7.88
C LEU A 68 0.35 -8.90 -7.53
N ARG A 69 1.09 -9.91 -8.02
CA ARG A 69 2.55 -9.95 -7.90
C ARG A 69 3.19 -8.74 -8.56
N GLN A 70 2.82 -8.43 -9.80
CA GLN A 70 3.32 -7.23 -10.50
C GLN A 70 3.06 -5.95 -9.71
N ALA A 71 1.84 -5.77 -9.20
CA ALA A 71 1.48 -4.62 -8.37
C ALA A 71 2.34 -4.55 -7.09
N TYR A 72 2.52 -5.68 -6.41
CA TYR A 72 3.35 -5.78 -5.22
C TYR A 72 4.81 -5.43 -5.52
N ASP A 73 5.39 -6.01 -6.57
CA ASP A 73 6.78 -5.79 -6.99
C ASP A 73 7.04 -4.32 -7.35
N LEU A 74 6.08 -3.64 -8.01
CA LEU A 74 6.16 -2.20 -8.29
C LEU A 74 6.18 -1.37 -7.01
N GLY A 75 5.36 -1.71 -6.02
CA GLY A 75 5.33 -1.05 -4.72
C GLY A 75 6.65 -1.23 -3.95
N ILE A 76 7.18 -2.45 -3.92
CA ILE A 76 8.49 -2.75 -3.32
C ILE A 76 9.61 -2.00 -4.03
N ALA A 77 9.64 -2.02 -5.36
CA ALA A 77 10.66 -1.32 -6.15
C ALA A 77 10.65 0.18 -5.88
N LEU A 78 9.47 0.80 -5.74
CA LEU A 78 9.37 2.21 -5.38
C LEU A 78 9.95 2.47 -3.99
N GLY A 79 9.52 1.69 -2.98
CA GLY A 79 10.04 1.82 -1.61
C GLY A 79 11.56 1.62 -1.52
N ASP A 80 12.11 0.72 -2.34
CA ASP A 80 13.54 0.47 -2.45
C ASP A 80 14.32 1.66 -2.99
N ILE A 81 13.75 2.42 -3.94
CA ILE A 81 14.39 3.64 -4.44
C ILE A 81 14.57 4.64 -3.28
N PHE A 82 13.52 4.91 -2.51
CA PHE A 82 13.57 5.86 -1.39
C PHE A 82 14.40 5.37 -0.20
N THR A 83 14.51 4.05 0.01
CA THR A 83 15.23 3.50 1.16
C THR A 83 16.71 3.27 0.85
N LYS A 84 17.03 2.76 -0.35
CA LYS A 84 18.37 2.28 -0.70
C LYS A 84 19.20 3.31 -1.47
N CYS A 85 18.59 4.21 -2.25
CA CYS A 85 19.37 5.25 -2.95
C CYS A 85 19.81 6.37 -2.01
N LYS A 86 21.10 6.72 -2.07
CA LYS A 86 21.68 7.87 -1.37
C LYS A 86 21.87 9.09 -2.27
N ASP A 87 22.07 8.85 -3.56
CA ASP A 87 22.34 9.90 -4.54
C ASP A 87 21.06 10.33 -5.27
N LYS A 88 20.87 11.64 -5.40
CA LYS A 88 19.69 12.27 -6.02
C LYS A 88 19.60 11.97 -7.52
N THR A 89 20.72 12.05 -8.23
CA THR A 89 20.78 11.79 -9.68
C THR A 89 20.46 10.33 -9.97
N LEU A 90 21.03 9.41 -9.19
CA LEU A 90 20.73 7.99 -9.28
C LEU A 90 19.27 7.69 -8.94
N ALA A 91 18.70 8.35 -7.93
CA ALA A 91 17.29 8.22 -7.60
C ALA A 91 16.39 8.66 -8.76
N PHE A 92 16.69 9.79 -9.40
CA PHE A 92 15.96 10.26 -10.58
C PHE A 92 15.97 9.24 -11.72
N THR A 93 17.16 8.72 -12.07
CA THR A 93 17.28 7.68 -13.10
C THR A 93 16.48 6.42 -12.75
N LYS A 94 16.52 5.99 -11.48
CA LYS A 94 15.74 4.82 -11.05
C LYS A 94 14.23 5.07 -11.04
N LEU A 95 13.77 6.28 -10.71
CA LEU A 95 12.36 6.66 -10.82
C LEU A 95 11.89 6.62 -12.29
N GLY A 96 12.71 7.07 -13.24
CA GLY A 96 12.42 6.95 -14.67
C GLY A 96 12.31 5.48 -15.11
N LEU A 97 13.27 4.64 -14.72
CA LEU A 97 13.20 3.19 -15.01
C LEU A 97 11.99 2.51 -14.37
N TRP A 98 11.61 2.96 -13.16
CA TRP A 98 10.42 2.47 -12.49
C TRP A 98 9.14 2.92 -13.19
N HIS A 99 9.10 4.16 -13.72
CA HIS A 99 7.98 4.66 -14.53
C HIS A 99 7.73 3.76 -15.76
N ASN A 100 8.78 3.40 -16.48
CA ASN A 100 8.68 2.48 -17.62
C ASN A 100 8.12 1.11 -17.21
N LYS A 101 8.50 0.60 -16.03
CA LYS A 101 7.94 -0.65 -15.50
C LYS A 101 6.44 -0.53 -15.17
N VAL A 102 6.02 0.63 -14.66
CA VAL A 102 4.59 0.91 -14.38
C VAL A 102 3.78 0.92 -15.68
N GLU A 103 4.26 1.61 -16.71
CA GLU A 103 3.59 1.65 -18.03
C GLU A 103 3.46 0.25 -18.63
N ASN A 104 4.54 -0.52 -18.64
CA ASN A 104 4.54 -1.90 -19.12
C ASN A 104 3.60 -2.81 -18.32
N ALA A 105 3.42 -2.52 -17.03
CA ALA A 105 2.50 -3.28 -16.20
C ALA A 105 1.03 -2.92 -16.49
N GLY A 106 0.69 -1.75 -17.04
CA GLY A 106 -0.68 -1.36 -17.35
C GLY A 106 -1.63 -1.42 -16.15
N ILE A 107 -1.15 -0.99 -14.98
CA ILE A 107 -1.95 -0.94 -13.75
C ILE A 107 -2.32 0.52 -13.48
N ILE A 108 -3.57 0.88 -13.78
CA ILE A 108 -4.09 2.26 -13.74
C ILE A 108 -3.76 2.98 -12.42
N SER A 109 -3.89 2.30 -11.28
CA SER A 109 -3.59 2.91 -9.98
C SER A 109 -2.12 3.30 -9.83
N PHE A 110 -1.20 2.52 -10.39
CA PHE A 110 0.23 2.86 -10.40
C PHE A 110 0.55 3.91 -11.45
N GLU A 111 -0.10 3.92 -12.61
CA GLU A 111 0.08 4.98 -13.61
C GLU A 111 -0.27 6.36 -13.04
N SER A 112 -1.33 6.45 -12.24
CA SER A 112 -1.69 7.69 -11.53
C SER A 112 -0.59 8.14 -10.56
N VAL A 113 0.00 7.20 -9.81
CA VAL A 113 1.15 7.48 -8.93
C VAL A 113 2.36 7.94 -9.74
N ALA A 114 2.65 7.26 -10.84
CA ALA A 114 3.80 7.55 -11.69
C ALA A 114 3.69 8.94 -12.33
N LYS A 115 2.50 9.33 -12.82
CA LYS A 115 2.20 10.69 -13.28
C LYS A 115 2.39 11.74 -12.19
N SER A 116 1.94 11.45 -10.97
CA SER A 116 2.10 12.36 -9.83
C SER A 116 3.57 12.56 -9.47
N ILE A 117 4.36 11.48 -9.49
CA ILE A 117 5.81 11.56 -9.25
C ILE A 117 6.49 12.36 -10.36
N ALA A 118 6.14 12.13 -11.63
CA ALA A 118 6.72 12.86 -12.75
C ALA A 118 6.41 14.37 -12.68
N ALA A 119 5.17 14.74 -12.32
CA ALA A 119 4.74 16.12 -12.21
C ALA A 119 5.43 16.91 -11.08
N HIS A 120 5.81 16.22 -10.00
CA HIS A 120 6.40 16.81 -8.79
C HIS A 120 7.81 16.28 -8.49
N HIS A 121 8.51 15.78 -9.52
CA HIS A 121 9.81 15.16 -9.32
C HIS A 121 10.86 16.11 -8.73
N PRO A 122 10.90 17.43 -9.00
CA PRO A 122 11.90 18.31 -8.38
C PRO A 122 11.76 18.31 -6.86
N GLU A 123 10.55 18.47 -6.33
CA GLU A 123 10.25 18.47 -4.89
C GLU A 123 10.49 17.09 -4.28
N ILE A 124 10.03 16.02 -4.94
CA ILE A 124 10.23 14.66 -4.47
C ILE A 124 11.72 14.32 -4.37
N LEU A 125 12.54 14.79 -5.30
CA LEU A 125 13.98 14.53 -5.30
C LEU A 125 14.72 15.26 -4.18
N HIS A 126 14.18 16.34 -3.60
CA HIS A 126 14.77 17.00 -2.43
C HIS A 126 14.85 16.08 -1.21
N TYR A 127 14.02 15.03 -1.15
CA TYR A 127 14.14 13.98 -0.16
C TYR A 127 15.55 13.35 -0.16
N PHE A 128 16.22 13.23 -1.30
CA PHE A 128 17.53 12.58 -1.37
C PHE A 128 18.69 13.47 -0.89
N ASP A 129 18.48 14.78 -0.77
CA ASP A 129 19.51 15.70 -0.28
C ASP A 129 19.70 15.59 1.24
N ASN A 130 18.60 15.67 2.00
CA ASN A 130 18.64 15.69 3.47
C ASN A 130 17.93 14.51 4.14
N ARG A 131 17.17 13.71 3.37
CA ARG A 131 16.32 12.61 3.88
C ARG A 131 15.39 13.03 5.02
N SER A 132 15.01 14.31 5.05
CA SER A 132 14.07 14.83 6.02
C SER A 132 12.75 14.10 5.84
N THR A 133 12.31 13.40 6.88
CA THR A 133 11.05 12.67 6.86
C THR A 133 9.91 13.61 7.25
N ASN A 134 8.72 13.35 6.71
CA ASN A 134 7.51 14.06 7.07
C ASN A 134 7.00 13.70 8.50
N ALA A 135 7.75 12.91 9.26
CA ALA A 135 7.33 12.35 10.55
C ALA A 135 6.95 13.44 11.57
N SER A 136 7.69 14.55 11.62
CA SER A 136 7.37 15.68 12.50
C SER A 136 6.05 16.36 12.10
N ALA A 137 5.81 16.53 10.79
CA ALA A 137 4.56 17.11 10.29
C ALA A 137 3.38 16.14 10.45
N GLU A 138 3.58 14.83 10.27
CA GLU A 138 2.56 13.80 10.54
C GLU A 138 2.19 13.73 12.02
N SER A 139 3.19 13.76 12.91
CA SER A 139 3.00 13.84 14.36
C SER A 139 2.22 15.09 14.76
N PHE A 140 2.58 16.24 14.18
CA PHE A 140 1.84 17.48 14.39
C PHE A 140 0.40 17.41 13.86
N ASN A 141 0.19 16.87 12.66
CA ASN A 141 -1.15 16.66 12.10
C ASN A 141 -2.00 15.73 12.96
N ALA A 142 -1.41 14.70 13.56
CA ALA A 142 -2.09 13.81 14.50
C ALA A 142 -2.47 14.56 15.80
N LYS A 143 -1.54 15.31 16.40
CA LYS A 143 -1.82 16.17 17.57
C LYS A 143 -2.93 17.18 17.26
N LEU A 144 -2.90 17.81 16.10
CA LEU A 144 -3.89 18.80 15.68
C LEU A 144 -5.27 18.17 15.46
N LYS A 145 -5.35 16.98 14.86
CA LYS A 145 -6.62 16.23 14.72
C LYS A 145 -7.19 15.85 16.09
N ALA A 146 -6.36 15.36 17.00
CA ALA A 146 -6.77 15.03 18.37
C ALA A 146 -7.22 16.28 19.15
N PHE A 147 -6.52 17.41 18.97
CA PHE A 147 -6.93 18.67 19.55
C PHE A 147 -8.30 19.10 19.01
N ARG A 148 -8.48 19.09 17.69
CA ARG A 148 -9.74 19.47 17.03
C ARG A 148 -10.93 18.60 17.44
N SER A 149 -10.75 17.31 17.73
CA SER A 149 -11.87 16.44 18.11
C SER A 149 -12.50 16.82 19.46
N VAL A 150 -11.75 17.50 20.33
CA VAL A 150 -12.24 18.01 21.61
C VAL A 150 -13.05 19.32 21.43
N PHE A 151 -12.90 20.01 20.31
CA PHE A 151 -13.60 21.27 20.04
C PHE A 151 -14.78 21.09 19.08
N ARG A 152 -15.96 21.57 19.46
CA ARG A 152 -17.15 21.63 18.60
C ARG A 152 -17.22 22.93 17.80
N GLY A 153 -16.11 23.31 17.18
CA GLY A 153 -15.94 24.55 16.42
C GLY A 153 -15.03 25.58 17.10
N VAL A 154 -14.63 26.59 16.32
CA VAL A 154 -13.71 27.66 16.75
C VAL A 154 -14.45 28.99 16.66
N ARG A 155 -14.76 29.58 17.82
CA ARG A 155 -15.39 30.92 17.91
C ARG A 155 -14.37 32.05 17.88
N ASP A 156 -13.19 31.80 18.44
CA ASP A 156 -12.06 32.73 18.49
C ASP A 156 -10.85 32.07 17.81
N THR A 157 -10.51 32.57 16.62
CA THR A 157 -9.40 32.09 15.81
C THR A 157 -8.04 32.42 16.44
N THR A 158 -7.91 33.57 17.09
CA THR A 158 -6.68 33.99 17.77
C THR A 158 -6.36 33.05 18.93
N PHE A 159 -7.34 32.77 19.79
CA PHE A 159 -7.18 31.85 20.91
C PHE A 159 -6.94 30.40 20.45
N PHE A 160 -7.55 30.00 19.33
CA PHE A 160 -7.28 28.71 18.72
C PHE A 160 -5.83 28.60 18.24
N LEU A 161 -5.33 29.59 17.49
CA LEU A 161 -3.94 29.60 17.01
C LEU A 161 -2.93 29.63 18.16
N TYR A 162 -3.21 30.37 19.24
CA TYR A 162 -2.40 30.35 20.46
C TYR A 162 -2.25 28.93 21.02
N ARG A 163 -3.35 28.17 21.13
CA ARG A 163 -3.31 26.79 21.65
C ARG A 163 -2.66 25.80 20.68
N VAL A 164 -2.85 25.98 19.36
CA VAL A 164 -2.16 25.17 18.36
C VAL A 164 -0.65 25.37 18.43
N MET A 165 -0.18 26.60 18.63
CA MET A 165 1.24 26.91 18.80
C MET A 165 1.84 26.18 20.02
N LYS A 166 1.08 26.09 21.12
CA LYS A 166 1.49 25.34 22.33
C LYS A 166 1.59 23.82 22.13
N LEU A 167 1.02 23.25 21.06
CA LEU A 167 1.16 21.82 20.73
C LEU A 167 2.43 21.51 19.91
N TYR A 168 3.00 22.54 19.28
CA TYR A 168 4.19 22.46 18.44
C TYR A 168 5.49 22.54 19.25
N ALA A 169 5.47 23.27 20.37
CA ALA A 169 6.55 23.28 21.38
C ALA A 169 6.62 21.95 22.14
#